data_AF-A0A141RAL4-F1
#
_entry.id   AF-A0A141RAL4-F1
#
_cell.length_a   1.000
_cell.length_b   1.000
_cell.length_c   1.000
_cell.angle_alpha   90.00
_cell.angle_beta   90.00
_cell.angle_gamma   90.00
#
_symmetry.space_group_name_H-M   'P 1'
#
loop_
_entity.id
_entity.type
_entity.pdbx_description
1 polymer ?
#
loop_
_entity_poly.entity_id
_entity_poly.type
_entity_poly.pdbx_seq_one_letter_code
_entity_poly.pdbx_strand_id
1 'polypeptide(L)'
;MGSHYYISQPTPLAALPLQVPDEVKSSSDLLRFYQNWQPQWKPGTTRLYANASIGLFGALAVKPSGMGYEQAMTTRVLKPLKLDHTWINVPKAEEAHYAWGYRDGKAVRVSPGMLDAQAYGVKTNVQDMANWVMANMAPEKVADASLKQGIGYNWHNLATGVSGQCIRVWAGRCSTGPWRPTRWSRAATVR
;
A
#
# COMPACT_ATOMS: atom_id res chain seq x y z
N MET A 1 19.92 7.54 25.45
CA MET A 1 18.63 8.10 24.97
C MET A 1 18.67 8.13 23.44
N GLY A 2 18.11 7.10 22.80
CA GLY A 2 18.03 7.02 21.34
C GLY A 2 16.66 6.44 20.98
N SER A 3 15.87 7.18 20.19
CA SER A 3 14.54 6.75 19.77
C SER A 3 14.67 5.65 18.72
N HIS A 4 14.39 4.41 19.11
CA HIS A 4 14.24 3.28 18.21
C HIS A 4 12.83 3.32 17.59
N TYR A 5 12.73 3.66 16.31
CA TYR A 5 11.46 3.56 15.57
C TYR A 5 11.36 2.16 14.95
N TYR A 6 10.44 1.36 15.47
CA TYR A 6 10.13 -0.01 15.06
C TYR A 6 9.04 -0.01 13.97
N ILE A 7 9.17 -0.87 12.94
CA ILE A 7 8.24 -0.97 11.78
C ILE A 7 7.67 -2.40 11.70
N SER A 8 6.53 -2.68 12.36
CA SER A 8 5.63 -3.83 12.08
C SER A 8 4.48 -3.34 11.25
N GLN A 9 4.17 -4.03 10.14
CA GLN A 9 3.07 -3.67 9.24
C GLN A 9 3.27 -2.22 8.71
N PRO A 10 2.52 -1.74 7.71
CA PRO A 10 2.30 -0.31 7.62
C PRO A 10 1.43 0.09 8.83
N THR A 11 2.01 0.15 10.03
CA THR A 11 1.42 0.90 11.14
C THR A 11 1.21 2.32 10.65
N PRO A 12 0.05 2.93 10.97
CA PRO A 12 -0.36 4.16 10.33
C PRO A 12 0.72 5.21 10.50
N LEU A 13 1.16 5.73 9.37
CA LEU A 13 1.94 6.95 9.29
C LEU A 13 1.11 7.97 10.11
N ALA A 14 1.61 8.36 11.28
CA ALA A 14 1.11 9.50 12.03
C ALA A 14 -0.42 9.64 12.16
N ALA A 15 -1.09 8.78 12.95
CA ALA A 15 -2.48 9.03 13.43
C ALA A 15 -3.45 9.60 12.37
N LEU A 16 -3.33 9.18 11.10
CA LEU A 16 -4.08 9.76 9.98
C LEU A 16 -5.58 9.44 10.07
N PRO A 17 -6.45 10.26 9.44
CA PRO A 17 -7.89 10.02 9.49
C PRO A 17 -8.28 8.77 8.71
N LEU A 18 -9.45 8.22 9.06
CA LEU A 18 -10.01 7.02 8.42
C LEU A 18 -10.09 7.16 6.90
N GLN A 19 -10.55 8.31 6.40
CA GLN A 19 -10.67 8.62 4.98
C GLN A 19 -9.89 9.89 4.65
N VAL A 20 -9.48 10.00 3.38
CA VAL A 20 -9.10 11.29 2.82
C VAL A 20 -10.37 12.14 2.72
N PRO A 21 -10.37 13.43 3.10
CA PRO A 21 -11.54 14.29 2.97
C PRO A 21 -12.05 14.41 1.53
N ASP A 22 -13.36 14.52 1.34
CA ASP A 22 -13.99 14.52 0.02
C ASP A 22 -13.54 15.72 -0.83
N GLU A 23 -13.15 16.85 -0.22
CA GLU A 23 -12.68 18.04 -0.92
C GLU A 23 -11.30 17.84 -1.56
N VAL A 24 -10.55 16.81 -1.17
CA VAL A 24 -9.23 16.52 -1.72
C VAL A 24 -9.41 15.78 -3.04
N LYS A 25 -9.30 16.51 -4.17
CA LYS A 25 -9.55 15.97 -5.52
C LYS A 25 -8.33 15.93 -6.43
N SER A 26 -7.21 16.53 -6.02
CA SER A 26 -6.00 16.60 -6.83
C SER A 26 -4.73 16.25 -6.04
N SER A 27 -3.62 16.01 -6.76
CA SER A 27 -2.31 15.76 -6.15
C SER A 27 -1.82 16.92 -5.28
N SER A 28 -2.11 18.16 -5.65
CA SER A 28 -1.74 19.35 -4.87
C SER A 28 -2.60 19.48 -3.61
N ASP A 29 -3.90 19.17 -3.69
CA ASP A 29 -4.76 19.12 -2.50
C ASP A 29 -4.31 18.02 -1.55
N LEU A 30 -3.94 16.86 -2.08
CA LEU A 30 -3.47 15.74 -1.26
C LEU A 30 -2.16 16.08 -0.56
N LEU A 31 -1.22 16.74 -1.24
CA LEU A 31 0.00 17.25 -0.63
C LEU A 31 -0.33 18.23 0.50
N ARG A 32 -1.23 19.19 0.24
CA ARG A 32 -1.65 20.21 1.22
C ARG A 32 -2.31 19.57 2.44
N PHE A 33 -3.18 18.58 2.22
CA PHE A 33 -3.81 17.79 3.27
C PHE A 33 -2.77 17.14 4.19
N TYR A 34 -1.78 16.44 3.64
CA TYR A 34 -0.73 15.81 4.45
C TYR A 34 0.21 16.81 5.12
N GLN A 35 0.53 17.94 4.47
CA GLN A 35 1.37 18.99 5.06
C GLN A 35 0.71 19.68 6.25
N ASN A 36 -0.62 19.81 6.22
CA ASN A 36 -1.38 20.47 7.28
C ASN A 36 -1.88 19.51 8.36
N TRP A 37 -1.70 18.19 8.18
CA TRP A 37 -2.17 17.20 9.13
C TRP A 37 -1.38 17.28 10.45
N GLN A 38 -2.11 17.37 11.56
CA GLN A 38 -1.54 17.38 12.91
C GLN A 38 -1.86 16.04 13.61
N PRO A 39 -0.85 15.21 13.93
CA PRO A 39 -1.10 13.91 14.54
C PRO A 39 -1.55 14.05 16.00
N GLN A 40 -2.59 13.31 16.38
CA GLN A 40 -3.08 13.26 17.77
C GLN A 40 -2.16 12.47 18.71
N TRP A 41 -1.39 11.52 18.16
CA TRP A 41 -0.47 10.67 18.92
C TRP A 41 0.91 10.67 18.28
N LYS A 42 1.94 10.37 19.09
CA LYS A 42 3.30 10.18 18.59
C LYS A 42 3.36 9.02 17.59
N PRO A 43 4.14 9.12 16.51
CA PRO A 43 4.32 8.01 15.58
C PRO A 43 4.75 6.71 16.29
N GLY A 44 4.14 5.59 15.91
CA GLY A 44 4.45 4.27 16.47
C GLY A 44 3.86 3.98 17.86
N THR A 45 3.07 4.89 18.43
CA THR A 45 2.47 4.68 19.77
C THR A 45 1.03 4.21 19.75
N THR A 46 0.28 4.51 18.69
CA THR A 46 -1.15 4.16 18.56
C THR A 46 -1.43 3.65 17.16
N ARG A 47 -2.18 2.54 17.07
CA ARG A 47 -2.66 2.01 15.80
C ARG A 47 -4.11 2.47 15.56
N LEU A 48 -4.30 3.28 14.53
CA LEU A 48 -5.60 3.65 13.97
C LEU A 48 -5.72 3.14 12.54
N TYR A 49 -6.82 2.47 12.21
CA TYR A 49 -7.08 2.07 10.82
C TYR A 49 -7.39 3.32 9.97
N ALA A 50 -6.68 3.48 8.84
CA ALA A 50 -6.75 4.70 8.04
C ALA A 50 -6.44 4.44 6.55
N ASN A 51 -7.43 4.68 5.68
CA ASN A 51 -7.25 4.67 4.23
C ASN A 51 -6.25 5.73 3.77
N ALA A 52 -6.26 6.91 4.40
CA ALA A 52 -5.27 7.94 4.13
C ALA A 52 -3.84 7.45 4.41
N SER A 53 -3.65 6.61 5.44
CA SER A 53 -2.32 6.07 5.73
C SER A 53 -1.87 5.02 4.72
N ILE A 54 -2.65 3.95 4.55
CA ILE A 54 -2.24 2.85 3.65
C ILE A 54 -2.22 3.29 2.19
N GLY A 55 -3.13 4.21 1.83
CA GLY A 55 -3.18 4.84 0.52
C GLY A 55 -1.91 5.63 0.21
N LEU A 56 -1.45 6.47 1.15
CA LEU A 56 -0.21 7.22 0.99
C LEU A 56 1.00 6.29 0.87
N PHE A 57 1.05 5.24 1.71
CA PHE A 57 2.09 4.22 1.62
C PHE A 57 2.14 3.60 0.22
N GLY A 58 1.00 3.14 -0.33
CA GLY A 58 0.94 2.56 -1.67
C GLY A 58 1.40 3.54 -2.76
N ALA A 59 0.98 4.80 -2.68
CA ALA A 59 1.37 5.83 -3.64
C ALA A 59 2.87 6.14 -3.61
N LEU A 60 3.51 6.11 -2.43
CA LEU A 60 4.94 6.33 -2.28
C LEU A 60 5.78 5.10 -2.63
N ALA A 61 5.29 3.90 -2.33
CA ALA A 61 6.01 2.65 -2.55
C ALA A 61 6.37 2.40 -4.01
N VAL A 62 5.53 2.87 -4.94
CA VAL A 62 5.73 2.70 -6.38
C VAL A 62 6.61 3.80 -7.01
N LYS A 63 6.84 4.93 -6.33
CA LYS A 63 7.61 6.04 -6.92
C LYS A 63 9.00 5.66 -7.44
N PRO A 64 9.81 4.84 -6.72
CA PRO A 64 11.14 4.47 -7.19
C PRO A 64 11.15 3.64 -8.49
N SER A 65 10.04 2.99 -8.84
CA SER A 65 9.95 2.22 -10.08
C SER A 65 9.60 3.06 -11.31
N GLY A 66 9.16 4.31 -11.12
CA GLY A 66 8.61 5.15 -12.19
C GLY A 66 7.25 4.69 -12.73
N MET A 67 6.65 3.63 -12.16
CA MET A 67 5.36 3.11 -12.58
C MET A 67 4.21 3.80 -11.84
N GLY A 68 3.07 3.93 -12.52
CA GLY A 68 1.80 4.22 -11.84
C GLY A 68 1.39 3.05 -10.93
N TYR A 69 0.61 3.32 -9.88
CA TYR A 69 0.23 2.31 -8.89
C TYR A 69 -0.49 1.11 -9.52
N GLU A 70 -1.48 1.36 -10.39
CA GLU A 70 -2.21 0.30 -11.10
C GLU A 70 -1.28 -0.55 -11.95
N GLN A 71 -0.41 0.08 -12.74
CA GLN A 71 0.57 -0.65 -13.57
C GLN A 71 1.48 -1.53 -12.70
N ALA A 72 1.95 -0.99 -11.58
CA ALA A 72 2.84 -1.70 -10.68
C ALA A 72 2.12 -2.88 -9.98
N MET A 73 0.89 -2.69 -9.52
CA MET A 73 0.04 -3.75 -8.95
C MET A 73 -0.22 -4.86 -9.97
N THR A 74 -0.65 -4.50 -11.17
CA THR A 74 -0.93 -5.46 -12.25
C THR A 74 0.31 -6.25 -12.64
N THR A 75 1.46 -5.58 -12.80
CA THR A 75 2.68 -6.21 -13.31
C THR A 75 3.39 -7.05 -12.25
N ARG A 76 3.42 -6.58 -11.00
CA ARG A 76 4.25 -7.17 -9.94
C ARG A 76 3.48 -8.10 -9.01
N VAL A 77 2.15 -8.02 -8.98
CA VAL A 77 1.32 -8.81 -8.06
C VAL A 77 0.29 -9.63 -8.82
N LEU A 78 -0.60 -9.00 -9.59
CA LEU A 78 -1.74 -9.69 -10.18
C LEU A 78 -1.31 -10.71 -11.25
N LYS A 79 -0.50 -10.28 -12.23
CA LYS A 79 -0.01 -11.17 -13.29
C LYS A 79 0.84 -12.34 -12.77
N PRO A 80 1.85 -12.13 -11.88
CA PRO A 80 2.64 -13.26 -11.38
C PRO A 80 1.84 -14.28 -10.57
N LEU A 81 0.72 -13.86 -9.95
CA LEU A 81 -0.20 -14.74 -9.23
C LEU A 81 -1.33 -15.29 -10.09
N LYS A 82 -1.36 -14.96 -11.39
CA LYS A 82 -2.42 -15.37 -12.34
C LYS A 82 -3.82 -14.94 -11.86
N LEU A 83 -3.92 -13.71 -11.37
CA LEU A 83 -5.17 -13.07 -10.98
C LEU A 83 -5.73 -12.32 -12.20
N ASP A 84 -6.15 -13.08 -13.20
CA ASP A 84 -6.47 -12.57 -14.54
C ASP A 84 -7.81 -11.81 -14.62
N HIS A 85 -8.64 -11.89 -13.57
CA HIS A 85 -9.92 -11.20 -13.44
C HIS A 85 -9.95 -10.32 -12.18
N THR A 86 -8.81 -9.68 -11.89
CA THR A 86 -8.63 -8.75 -10.78
C THR A 86 -8.15 -7.40 -11.32
N TRP A 87 -8.83 -6.32 -10.93
CA TRP A 87 -8.70 -5.01 -11.56
C TRP A 87 -8.71 -3.87 -10.55
N ILE A 88 -7.96 -2.80 -10.82
CA ILE A 88 -8.18 -1.49 -10.19
C ILE A 88 -9.26 -0.74 -10.98
N ASN A 89 -9.02 -0.54 -12.28
CA ASN A 89 -10.02 -0.07 -13.23
C ASN A 89 -10.55 -1.25 -14.05
N VAL A 90 -11.85 -1.54 -13.92
CA VAL A 90 -12.49 -2.64 -14.65
C VAL A 90 -12.54 -2.28 -16.14
N PRO A 91 -11.94 -3.09 -17.04
CA PRO A 91 -11.96 -2.81 -18.46
C PRO A 91 -13.37 -3.03 -19.04
N LYS A 92 -13.65 -2.39 -20.18
CA LYS A 92 -14.95 -2.47 -20.86
C LYS A 92 -15.42 -3.91 -21.14
N ALA A 93 -14.47 -4.79 -21.48
CA ALA A 93 -14.75 -6.20 -21.74
C ALA A 93 -15.29 -6.96 -20.50
N GLU A 94 -14.99 -6.48 -19.29
CA GLU A 94 -15.38 -7.09 -18.01
C GLU A 94 -16.58 -6.40 -17.36
N GLU A 95 -17.12 -5.32 -17.96
CA GLU A 95 -18.22 -4.55 -17.37
C GLU A 95 -19.48 -5.39 -17.14
N ALA A 96 -19.72 -6.40 -17.98
CA ALA A 96 -20.83 -7.35 -17.85
C ALA A 96 -20.67 -8.29 -16.64
N HIS A 97 -19.44 -8.51 -16.17
CA HIS A 97 -19.12 -9.34 -15.00
C HIS A 97 -18.97 -8.51 -13.72
N TYR A 98 -18.92 -7.18 -13.83
CA TYR A 98 -18.83 -6.30 -12.68
C TYR A 98 -20.21 -6.11 -12.03
N ALA A 99 -20.45 -6.83 -10.93
CA ALA A 99 -21.68 -6.73 -10.17
C ALA A 99 -21.99 -5.30 -9.69
N TRP A 100 -23.28 -5.01 -9.53
CA TRP A 100 -23.75 -3.84 -8.80
C TRP A 100 -23.76 -4.14 -7.30
N GLY A 101 -23.24 -3.20 -6.50
CA GLY A 101 -23.57 -3.15 -5.08
C GLY A 101 -24.97 -2.55 -4.90
N TYR A 102 -25.60 -2.82 -3.76
CA TYR A 102 -26.89 -2.21 -3.42
C TYR A 102 -26.81 -1.54 -2.05
N ARG A 103 -27.17 -0.26 -2.01
CA ARG A 103 -27.28 0.54 -0.79
C ARG A 103 -28.61 1.28 -0.83
N ASP A 104 -29.43 1.12 0.22
CA ASP A 104 -30.77 1.71 0.32
C ASP A 104 -31.64 1.41 -0.92
N GLY A 105 -31.56 0.17 -1.41
CA GLY A 105 -32.29 -0.30 -2.60
C GLY A 105 -31.77 0.24 -3.94
N LYS A 106 -30.73 1.07 -3.95
CA LYS A 106 -30.16 1.66 -5.17
C LYS A 106 -28.90 0.92 -5.60
N ALA A 107 -28.82 0.63 -6.89
CA ALA A 107 -27.62 0.08 -7.51
C ALA A 107 -26.49 1.11 -7.47
N VAL A 108 -25.33 0.72 -6.93
CA VAL A 108 -24.15 1.58 -6.75
C VAL A 108 -22.87 0.84 -7.11
N ARG A 109 -21.89 1.59 -7.61
CA ARG A 109 -20.49 1.20 -7.70
C ARG A 109 -19.66 2.26 -6.96
N VAL A 110 -18.44 1.89 -6.57
CA VAL A 110 -17.56 2.80 -5.84
C VAL A 110 -17.34 4.09 -6.63
N SER A 111 -17.47 5.24 -5.96
CA SER A 111 -17.17 6.54 -6.56
C SER A 111 -15.66 6.81 -6.50
N PRO A 112 -15.09 7.52 -7.50
CA PRO A 112 -13.67 7.88 -7.48
C PRO A 112 -13.31 8.74 -6.27
N GLY A 113 -12.12 8.51 -5.71
CA GLY A 113 -11.59 9.26 -4.58
C GLY A 113 -10.07 9.28 -4.57
N MET A 114 -9.46 10.30 -3.95
CA MET A 114 -8.01 10.32 -3.83
C MET A 114 -7.54 9.12 -3.02
N LEU A 115 -6.57 8.40 -3.58
CA LEU A 115 -5.99 7.17 -3.03
C LEU A 115 -6.94 5.95 -3.03
N ASP A 116 -8.01 5.97 -3.82
CA ASP A 116 -8.95 4.86 -3.94
C ASP A 116 -8.27 3.55 -4.37
N ALA A 117 -7.49 3.57 -5.46
CA ALA A 117 -6.75 2.43 -5.99
C ALA A 117 -5.88 1.75 -4.92
N GLN A 118 -5.24 2.55 -4.08
CA GLN A 118 -4.30 2.10 -3.06
C GLN A 118 -4.98 1.59 -1.78
N ALA A 119 -6.18 2.07 -1.46
CA ALA A 119 -6.83 1.80 -0.19
C ALA A 119 -8.02 0.83 -0.29
N TYR A 120 -8.83 0.92 -1.35
CA TYR A 120 -10.09 0.16 -1.47
C TYR A 120 -10.52 -0.10 -2.93
N GLY A 121 -9.63 0.09 -3.90
CA GLY A 121 -9.98 0.15 -5.31
C GLY A 121 -9.91 -1.18 -6.07
N VAL A 122 -9.61 -2.31 -5.43
CA VAL A 122 -9.53 -3.61 -6.11
C VAL A 122 -10.92 -4.22 -6.31
N LYS A 123 -11.17 -4.77 -7.51
CA LYS A 123 -12.34 -5.58 -7.86
C LYS A 123 -11.82 -6.93 -8.33
N THR A 124 -12.44 -8.01 -7.91
CA THR A 124 -11.96 -9.37 -8.18
C THR A 124 -13.12 -10.36 -8.18
N ASN A 125 -12.91 -11.53 -8.77
CA ASN A 125 -13.86 -12.64 -8.69
C ASN A 125 -13.46 -13.62 -7.56
N VAL A 126 -14.30 -14.63 -7.33
CA VAL A 126 -14.06 -15.62 -6.26
C VAL A 126 -12.87 -16.54 -6.56
N GLN A 127 -12.58 -16.83 -7.83
CA GLN A 127 -11.49 -17.72 -8.23
C GLN A 127 -10.12 -17.07 -7.98
N ASP A 128 -9.97 -15.83 -8.39
CA ASP A 128 -8.77 -15.03 -8.15
C ASP A 128 -8.59 -14.76 -6.65
N MET A 129 -9.66 -14.47 -5.91
CA MET A 129 -9.57 -14.33 -4.46
C MET A 129 -9.09 -15.63 -3.79
N ALA A 130 -9.55 -16.79 -4.25
CA ALA A 130 -9.04 -18.07 -3.77
C ALA A 130 -7.55 -18.27 -4.10
N ASN A 131 -7.12 -17.91 -5.32
CA ASN A 131 -5.70 -17.94 -5.71
C ASN A 131 -4.86 -17.01 -4.84
N TRP A 132 -5.37 -15.81 -4.53
CA TRP A 132 -4.72 -14.86 -3.62
C TRP A 132 -4.55 -15.43 -2.21
N VAL A 133 -5.59 -16.06 -1.66
CA VAL A 133 -5.54 -16.72 -0.35
C VAL A 133 -4.51 -17.85 -0.35
N MET A 134 -4.52 -18.72 -1.37
CA MET A 134 -3.54 -19.81 -1.50
C MET A 134 -2.10 -19.29 -1.57
N ALA A 135 -1.86 -18.21 -2.33
CA ALA A 135 -0.55 -17.58 -2.43
C ALA A 135 -0.07 -17.03 -1.07
N ASN A 136 -0.98 -16.52 -0.24
CA ASN A 136 -0.66 -16.02 1.10
C ASN A 136 -0.50 -17.14 2.15
N MET A 137 -1.22 -18.26 2.01
CA MET A 137 -1.08 -19.43 2.89
C MET A 137 0.21 -20.22 2.62
N ALA A 138 0.67 -20.24 1.38
CA ALA A 138 1.82 -21.01 0.92
C ALA A 138 2.77 -20.15 0.05
N PRO A 139 3.37 -19.08 0.60
CA PRO A 139 4.19 -18.13 -0.16
C PRO A 139 5.40 -18.79 -0.84
N GLU A 140 5.92 -19.88 -0.29
CA GLU A 140 7.02 -20.66 -0.86
C GLU A 140 6.73 -21.16 -2.28
N LYS A 141 5.45 -21.33 -2.63
CA LYS A 141 4.97 -21.76 -3.96
C LYS A 141 4.90 -20.63 -4.99
N VAL A 142 5.03 -19.36 -4.56
CA VAL A 142 5.04 -18.22 -5.48
C VAL A 142 6.33 -18.23 -6.31
N ALA A 143 6.24 -18.17 -7.63
CA ALA A 143 7.42 -18.29 -8.50
C ALA A 143 8.33 -17.07 -8.43
N ASP A 144 7.76 -15.86 -8.46
CA ASP A 144 8.53 -14.62 -8.39
C ASP A 144 9.16 -14.45 -7.00
N ALA A 145 10.49 -14.33 -6.97
CA ALA A 145 11.24 -14.29 -5.72
C ALA A 145 10.93 -13.05 -4.87
N SER A 146 10.73 -11.89 -5.50
CA SER A 146 10.46 -10.64 -4.80
C SER A 146 9.03 -10.62 -4.22
N LEU A 147 8.07 -11.17 -4.97
CA LEU A 147 6.68 -11.30 -4.53
C LEU A 147 6.54 -12.35 -3.43
N LYS A 148 7.19 -13.51 -3.59
CA LYS A 148 7.32 -14.53 -2.53
C LYS A 148 7.80 -13.91 -1.24
N GLN A 149 8.87 -13.13 -1.33
CA GLN A 149 9.45 -12.47 -0.17
C GLN A 149 8.48 -11.43 0.43
N GLY A 150 7.82 -10.62 -0.42
CA GLY A 150 6.82 -9.64 0.01
C GLY A 150 5.64 -10.28 0.76
N ILE A 151 5.13 -11.41 0.27
CA ILE A 151 4.04 -12.15 0.91
C ILE A 151 4.54 -12.81 2.20
N GLY A 152 5.71 -13.46 2.18
CA GLY A 152 6.29 -14.14 3.34
C GLY A 152 6.56 -13.23 4.54
N TYR A 153 6.92 -11.96 4.31
CA TYR A 153 7.08 -10.98 5.38
C TYR A 153 5.78 -10.68 6.13
N ASN A 154 4.61 -10.78 5.48
CA ASN A 154 3.33 -10.60 6.17
C ASN A 154 3.10 -11.68 7.22
N TRP A 155 3.45 -12.94 6.91
CA TRP A 155 3.26 -14.06 7.82
C TRP A 155 4.21 -14.00 9.02
N HIS A 156 5.49 -13.67 8.80
CA HIS A 156 6.46 -13.55 9.89
C HIS A 156 6.02 -12.48 10.90
N ASN A 157 5.54 -11.32 10.42
CA ASN A 157 5.08 -10.24 11.30
C ASN A 157 3.80 -10.59 12.07
N LEU A 158 2.90 -11.43 11.51
CA LEU A 158 1.71 -11.93 12.19
C LEU A 158 2.06 -13.00 13.24
N ALA A 159 3.01 -13.87 12.95
CA ALA A 159 3.37 -15.00 13.80
C ALA A 159 4.31 -14.63 14.96
N THR A 160 5.20 -13.64 14.78
CA THR A 160 6.22 -13.32 15.79
C THR A 160 5.95 -12.04 16.57
N GLY A 161 4.96 -11.22 16.15
CA GLY A 161 4.74 -9.89 16.73
C GLY A 161 5.94 -8.95 16.59
N VAL A 162 6.96 -9.31 15.79
CA VAL A 162 8.18 -8.53 15.64
C VAL A 162 7.94 -7.41 14.64
N SER A 163 7.99 -6.20 15.17
CA SER A 163 7.81 -4.96 14.44
C SER A 163 9.12 -4.41 13.89
N GLY A 164 9.69 -5.05 12.89
CA GLY A 164 10.84 -4.44 12.23
C GLY A 164 11.39 -5.30 11.13
N GLN A 165 10.88 -5.11 9.91
CA GLN A 165 11.62 -5.19 8.64
C GLN A 165 10.62 -5.33 7.49
N CYS A 166 10.53 -4.32 6.60
CA CYS A 166 11.00 -4.43 5.21
C CYS A 166 10.37 -3.32 4.34
N ILE A 167 11.02 -2.16 4.27
CA ILE A 167 10.76 -1.12 3.23
C ILE A 167 11.45 -1.48 1.90
N ARG A 168 12.29 -2.52 1.88
CA ARG A 168 13.25 -2.78 0.79
C ARG A 168 12.80 -3.76 -0.31
N VAL A 169 11.62 -4.36 -0.20
CA VAL A 169 11.10 -5.29 -1.23
C VAL A 169 10.85 -4.58 -2.57
N TRP A 170 10.48 -3.30 -2.56
CA TRP A 170 10.13 -2.57 -3.78
C TRP A 170 11.32 -2.07 -4.62
N ALA A 171 12.55 -2.06 -4.08
CA ALA A 171 13.73 -1.43 -4.69
C ALA A 171 14.89 -2.40 -5.03
N GLY A 172 14.67 -3.73 -4.97
CA GLY A 172 15.60 -4.71 -5.55
C GLY A 172 16.89 -5.02 -4.77
N ARG A 173 17.05 -4.64 -3.49
CA ARG A 173 18.16 -5.11 -2.63
C ARG A 173 17.77 -5.30 -1.17
N CYS A 174 18.01 -6.50 -0.63
CA CYS A 174 17.96 -6.77 0.81
C CYS A 174 19.35 -6.57 1.44
N SER A 175 19.40 -5.89 2.60
CA SER A 175 20.54 -6.04 3.52
C SER A 175 20.01 -6.16 4.94
N THR A 176 20.55 -7.12 5.68
CA THR A 176 20.38 -7.29 7.13
C THR A 176 21.46 -6.46 7.82
N GLY A 177 21.13 -5.26 8.29
CA GLY A 177 22.07 -4.43 9.06
C GLY A 177 21.46 -3.10 9.49
N PRO A 178 21.89 -2.52 10.63
CA PRO A 178 21.38 -1.25 11.13
C PRO A 178 21.61 -0.13 10.11
N TRP A 179 20.55 0.64 9.84
CA TRP A 179 20.58 1.80 8.96
C TRP A 179 21.51 2.87 9.58
N ARG A 180 22.68 3.11 8.98
CA ARG A 180 23.53 4.25 9.31
C ARG A 180 23.02 5.46 8.51
N PRO A 181 22.67 6.60 9.14
CA PRO A 181 22.30 7.80 8.41
C PRO A 181 23.49 8.26 7.58
N THR A 182 23.33 8.34 6.26
CA THR A 182 24.21 9.19 5.45
C THR A 182 23.95 10.63 5.86
N ARG A 183 24.99 11.29 6.38
CA ARG A 183 25.06 12.74 6.59
C ARG A 183 24.62 13.41 5.29
N TRP A 184 23.54 14.18 5.33
CA TRP A 184 23.37 15.30 4.39
C TRP A 184 24.44 16.32 4.75
N SER A 185 25.62 16.24 4.13
CA SER A 185 26.59 17.30 4.16
C SER A 185 26.00 18.51 3.45
N ARG A 186 25.94 19.63 4.18
CA ARG A 186 25.67 20.97 3.66
C ARG A 186 26.52 21.21 2.40
N ALA A 187 25.88 21.60 1.32
CA ALA A 187 26.51 22.36 0.25
C ALA A 187 25.60 23.56 -0.04
N ALA A 188 25.55 24.48 0.92
CA ALA A 188 25.27 25.88 0.65
C ALA A 188 26.61 26.59 0.85
N THR A 189 27.30 26.85 -0.25
CA THR A 189 28.35 27.86 -0.29
C THR A 189 27.94 28.86 -1.36
N VAL A 190 27.56 30.03 -0.87
CA VAL A 190 27.47 31.27 -1.63
C VAL A 190 28.88 31.61 -2.14
N ARG A 191 29.03 31.75 -3.45
CA ARG A 191 29.84 32.77 -4.12
C ARG A 191 29.21 33.08 -5.46
#